data_AF-A0A9J5YYE1-F1
#
_entry.id   AF-A0A9J5YYE1-F1
#
_cell.length_a   1.000
_cell.length_b   1.000
_cell.length_c   1.000
_cell.angle_alpha   90.00
_cell.angle_beta   90.00
_cell.angle_gamma   90.00
#
_symmetry.space_group_name_H-M   'P 1'
#
loop_
_entity.id
_entity.type
_entity.pdbx_description
1 polymer ?
#
loop_
_entity_poly.entity_id
_entity_poly.type
_entity_poly.pdbx_seq_one_letter_code
_entity_poly.pdbx_strand_id
1 'polypeptide(L)'
;MTSSYSLSSIRNSTKFVANNSNIFFPRQRLCVFTNETQFPKKDFLVLKPQTCSFSFLRLKKSSFTHPFAALSSFAESDDEKGENFEVKSHQEKAISSENEDELPGMAQAFNISSSTASAIAICIALAALILPFFMKSLGQGLGFKYKILSYVTILFGFYMAWNIGANDVANAMGTSVGSGALSLRQAVVMAGVLEFSGALLMGTHVTNTMQKGILVTNVFQGKDTLLFAGLLSSLAAAGTWLQVASYYGLPVSTTHCIVGSMVGFGLVYGGTGAVFWSSLARVISSWVISPLLGAVVSFLVYKCIRRFVYSARNPGKAAATAAPISVFLGVTGISFVALPLSKTLNLALVQAITCGAISAFAVDRIIRGQLGHLLAKASSKEPEPEPETTDTKNIGFLSDIAGPKGTQLKIVYGVFGYMQVLSACFMSFAHGGNDVSNAIGPLAAALSILQGGLSAADIVIPNDVLAWGGFGIVAGLTMWGYRVIATIGKKITELTPTRGFAAEFAAASVVLCASKLGLPISGTHTLVGAVMGVGFARGFNSVRAETVREIATSWAVTIPAGATFAVIYTWIFTKLLAYLF
;
A
#
# COMPACT_ATOMS: atom_id res chain seq x y z
N MET A 1 46.39 0.11 -54.35
CA MET A 1 45.57 1.14 -55.02
C MET A 1 44.62 1.70 -53.96
N THR A 2 45.08 2.67 -53.16
CA THR A 2 44.83 4.14 -53.30
C THR A 2 43.36 4.48 -52.98
N SER A 3 43.07 4.99 -51.77
CA SER A 3 42.96 6.43 -51.41
C SER A 3 41.71 7.07 -52.07
N SER A 4 40.80 7.80 -51.43
CA SER A 4 41.03 8.96 -50.55
C SER A 4 39.69 9.42 -49.93
N TYR A 5 39.69 9.79 -48.65
CA TYR A 5 38.72 10.72 -48.05
C TYR A 5 39.48 12.02 -47.70
N SER A 6 39.03 13.16 -48.24
CA SER A 6 39.54 14.52 -47.97
C SER A 6 38.34 15.49 -48.03
N LEU A 7 37.87 16.10 -46.93
CA LEU A 7 38.31 17.35 -46.25
C LEU A 7 38.18 18.67 -47.05
N SER A 8 37.24 19.53 -46.64
CA SER A 8 37.36 21.01 -46.44
C SER A 8 35.99 21.51 -45.93
N SER A 9 35.80 22.17 -44.77
CA SER A 9 36.32 23.42 -44.21
C SER A 9 35.99 24.67 -45.04
N ILE A 10 35.15 25.58 -44.51
CA ILE A 10 35.51 26.96 -44.12
C ILE A 10 34.30 27.74 -43.57
N ARG A 11 34.58 28.54 -42.52
CA ARG A 11 33.76 29.53 -41.80
C ARG A 11 32.99 30.52 -42.69
N ASN A 12 31.88 31.05 -42.17
CA ASN A 12 31.72 32.51 -42.06
C ASN A 12 30.72 32.96 -40.99
N SER A 13 31.12 34.04 -40.33
CA SER A 13 30.52 34.77 -39.20
C SER A 13 29.49 35.81 -39.64
N THR A 14 28.47 36.09 -38.82
CA THR A 14 27.92 37.46 -38.58
C THR A 14 26.85 37.47 -37.47
N LYS A 15 26.95 38.46 -36.57
CA LYS A 15 25.94 38.85 -35.56
C LYS A 15 25.04 39.96 -36.14
N PHE A 16 23.76 40.03 -35.77
CA PHE A 16 23.02 41.18 -35.17
C PHE A 16 21.49 41.14 -35.39
N VAL A 17 20.75 41.26 -34.27
CA VAL A 17 19.54 42.08 -33.98
C VAL A 17 18.11 41.73 -34.45
N ALA A 18 17.27 41.52 -33.41
CA ALA A 18 15.85 41.87 -33.10
C ALA A 18 14.80 42.16 -34.20
N ASN A 19 13.57 41.62 -34.04
CA ASN A 19 12.42 42.37 -33.52
C ASN A 19 11.20 41.49 -33.16
N ASN A 20 10.37 41.99 -32.23
CA ASN A 20 9.11 41.44 -31.70
C ASN A 20 7.92 41.54 -32.69
N SER A 21 6.91 40.68 -32.51
CA SER A 21 5.50 41.07 -32.69
C SER A 21 4.53 40.18 -31.89
N ASN A 22 3.82 40.82 -30.95
CA ASN A 22 2.61 40.34 -30.28
C ASN A 22 1.40 40.55 -31.20
N ILE A 23 0.41 39.64 -31.16
CA ILE A 23 -0.94 39.90 -31.70
C ILE A 23 -1.99 39.57 -30.63
N PHE A 24 -2.90 40.52 -30.45
CA PHE A 24 -4.00 40.60 -29.48
C PHE A 24 -5.30 40.98 -30.23
N PHE A 25 -6.45 40.92 -29.53
CA PHE A 25 -7.81 41.48 -29.81
C PHE A 25 -8.88 40.52 -30.41
N PRO A 26 -10.21 40.75 -30.20
CA PRO A 26 -10.92 41.07 -28.95
C PRO A 26 -12.35 40.46 -28.81
N ARG A 27 -13.06 40.90 -27.76
CA ARG A 27 -14.40 40.57 -27.27
C ARG A 27 -15.43 41.64 -27.69
N GLN A 28 -16.63 41.28 -28.17
CA GLN A 28 -17.78 42.21 -28.22
C GLN A 28 -19.15 41.52 -28.11
N ARG A 29 -20.08 42.23 -27.46
CA ARG A 29 -21.49 41.90 -27.14
C ARG A 29 -22.41 42.04 -28.36
N LEU A 30 -23.54 41.34 -28.37
CA LEU A 30 -24.75 41.80 -29.07
C LEU A 30 -25.99 41.63 -28.18
N CYS A 31 -26.87 42.63 -28.22
CA CYS A 31 -28.14 42.70 -27.52
C CYS A 31 -29.21 43.24 -28.50
N VAL A 32 -30.46 42.80 -28.29
CA VAL A 32 -31.74 43.36 -28.77
C VAL A 32 -32.18 43.05 -30.20
N PHE A 33 -33.29 42.31 -30.34
CA PHE A 33 -34.56 42.82 -30.92
C PHE A 33 -35.75 41.94 -30.51
N THR A 34 -36.81 42.62 -30.06
CA THR A 34 -38.15 42.15 -29.70
C THR A 34 -39.06 42.09 -30.92
N ASN A 35 -40.03 41.16 -30.96
CA ASN A 35 -41.39 41.46 -31.43
C ASN A 35 -42.42 40.38 -31.03
N GLU A 36 -43.58 40.87 -30.64
CA GLU A 36 -44.77 40.17 -30.14
C GLU A 36 -45.52 39.39 -31.23
N THR A 37 -46.25 38.34 -30.82
CA THR A 37 -47.57 37.98 -31.39
C THR A 37 -48.43 37.27 -30.33
N GLN A 38 -49.71 37.67 -30.25
CA GLN A 38 -50.73 37.27 -29.28
C GLN A 38 -51.70 36.18 -29.81
N PHE A 39 -51.99 35.17 -28.96
CA PHE A 39 -53.27 34.42 -28.70
C PHE A 39 -54.01 33.63 -29.82
N PRO A 40 -54.84 32.58 -29.53
CA PRO A 40 -55.76 32.45 -28.37
C PRO A 40 -55.87 31.09 -27.63
N LYS A 41 -56.61 31.16 -26.52
CA LYS A 41 -56.93 30.15 -25.49
C LYS A 41 -57.87 29.02 -25.98
N LYS A 42 -57.71 27.82 -25.42
CA LYS A 42 -58.80 26.87 -25.12
C LYS A 42 -58.49 26.15 -23.80
N ASP A 43 -59.39 26.30 -22.83
CA ASP A 43 -59.38 25.64 -21.53
C ASP A 43 -59.75 24.16 -21.67
N PHE A 44 -58.97 23.24 -21.09
CA PHE A 44 -59.48 21.95 -20.61
C PHE A 44 -58.55 21.34 -19.54
N LEU A 45 -59.13 21.10 -18.36
CA LEU A 45 -58.76 20.13 -17.31
C LEU A 45 -57.30 20.09 -16.81
N VAL A 46 -57.05 20.81 -15.71
CA VAL A 46 -55.86 20.69 -14.87
C VAL A 46 -55.85 19.34 -14.14
N LEU A 47 -55.17 18.34 -14.71
CA LEU A 47 -54.50 17.30 -13.91
C LEU A 47 -53.14 17.88 -13.48
N LYS A 48 -52.89 18.00 -12.18
CA LYS A 48 -51.55 18.31 -11.63
C LYS A 48 -50.54 17.25 -12.10
N PRO A 49 -49.48 17.60 -12.85
CA PRO A 49 -48.30 16.76 -12.94
C PRO A 49 -47.43 17.05 -11.72
N GLN A 50 -47.18 16.03 -10.89
CA GLN A 50 -46.01 16.06 -10.01
C GLN A 50 -44.77 16.15 -10.89
N THR A 51 -44.20 17.35 -11.00
CA THR A 51 -42.88 17.53 -11.60
C THR A 51 -41.85 16.95 -10.64
N CYS A 52 -41.27 15.82 -11.05
CA CYS A 52 -40.04 15.30 -10.51
C CYS A 52 -38.94 16.33 -10.80
N SER A 53 -38.64 17.18 -9.82
CA SER A 53 -37.54 18.13 -9.92
C SER A 53 -36.23 17.36 -9.82
N PHE A 54 -35.60 17.09 -10.96
CA PHE A 54 -34.17 16.80 -11.02
C PHE A 54 -33.43 18.03 -10.50
N SER A 55 -33.15 18.04 -9.20
CA SER A 55 -32.24 19.00 -8.61
C SER A 55 -30.84 18.66 -9.10
N PHE A 56 -30.43 19.31 -10.19
CA PHE A 56 -29.04 19.39 -10.59
C PHE A 56 -28.24 19.81 -9.36
N LEU A 57 -27.29 18.94 -8.96
CA LEU A 57 -26.31 19.14 -7.90
C LEU A 57 -25.70 20.55 -8.01
N ARG A 58 -26.26 21.49 -7.25
CA ARG A 58 -25.63 22.76 -6.95
C ARG A 58 -24.47 22.40 -6.03
N LEU A 59 -23.29 22.21 -6.62
CA LEU A 59 -22.03 22.10 -5.89
C LEU A 59 -21.93 23.31 -4.96
N LYS A 60 -22.31 23.10 -3.69
CA LYS A 60 -21.89 23.96 -2.59
C LYS A 60 -20.38 24.00 -2.71
N LYS A 61 -19.81 25.20 -2.90
CA LYS A 61 -18.39 25.45 -2.65
C LYS A 61 -18.10 24.95 -1.24
N SER A 62 -17.64 23.70 -1.11
CA SER A 62 -16.94 23.28 0.09
C SER A 62 -15.63 24.06 0.04
N SER A 63 -15.47 25.01 0.95
CA SER A 63 -14.13 25.47 1.27
C SER A 63 -13.30 24.22 1.58
N PHE A 64 -12.27 23.96 0.78
CA PHE A 64 -11.22 23.01 1.11
C PHE A 64 -10.61 23.47 2.43
N THR A 65 -11.12 22.97 3.55
CA THR A 65 -10.57 23.22 4.88
C THR A 65 -9.34 22.32 5.03
N HIS A 66 -8.18 22.98 4.99
CA HIS A 66 -6.83 22.57 5.40
C HIS A 66 -6.34 21.18 4.95
N PRO A 67 -5.39 21.11 3.98
CA PRO A 67 -4.76 19.88 3.59
C PRO A 67 -3.64 19.52 4.58
N PHE A 68 -3.70 18.32 5.14
CA PHE A 68 -2.66 17.67 5.97
C PHE A 68 -2.46 18.19 7.41
N ALA A 69 -2.31 17.22 8.32
CA ALA A 69 -1.77 17.29 9.69
C ALA A 69 -1.95 18.64 10.41
N ALA A 70 -3.04 18.78 11.17
CA ALA A 70 -3.11 19.85 12.16
C ALA A 70 -2.07 19.57 13.26
N LEU A 71 -1.09 20.45 13.41
CA LEU A 71 -0.07 20.46 14.47
C LEU A 71 -0.66 20.26 15.89
N SER A 72 -1.95 20.52 16.08
CA SER A 72 -2.67 20.32 17.35
C SER A 72 -2.77 18.86 17.77
N SER A 73 -2.83 17.88 16.84
CA SER A 73 -2.95 16.46 17.24
C SER A 73 -1.64 15.89 17.80
N PHE A 74 -0.53 16.60 17.66
CA PHE A 74 0.79 16.19 18.16
C PHE A 74 1.19 16.88 19.47
N ALA A 75 0.32 17.73 20.04
CA ALA A 75 0.65 18.60 21.17
C ALA A 75 0.25 18.04 22.55
N GLU A 76 -0.49 16.93 22.62
CA GLU A 76 -1.08 16.42 23.88
C GLU A 76 -0.42 15.13 24.41
N SER A 77 0.65 14.61 23.78
CA SER A 77 1.18 13.28 24.15
C SER A 77 2.36 13.25 25.13
N ASP A 78 2.87 14.39 25.62
CA ASP A 78 4.15 14.42 26.34
C ASP A 78 4.18 15.31 27.60
N ASP A 79 3.11 15.34 28.40
CA ASP A 79 3.17 15.90 29.77
C ASP A 79 2.90 14.84 30.86
N GLU A 80 3.99 14.56 31.58
CA GLU A 80 4.19 14.09 32.96
C GLU A 80 3.33 12.97 33.61
N LYS A 81 4.06 11.99 34.17
CA LYS A 81 3.58 11.13 35.25
C LYS A 81 3.42 11.97 36.53
N GLY A 82 2.19 12.01 37.03
CA GLY A 82 1.90 12.12 38.45
C GLY A 82 1.43 13.49 38.92
N GLU A 83 0.16 13.80 38.70
CA GLU A 83 -0.69 14.50 39.67
C GLU A 83 -2.16 14.19 39.35
N ASN A 84 -2.93 13.82 40.37
CA ASN A 84 -4.37 13.57 40.26
C ASN A 84 -5.07 14.88 39.91
N PHE A 85 -5.33 15.09 38.62
CA PHE A 85 -6.25 16.10 38.15
C PHE A 85 -7.41 15.39 37.43
N GLU A 86 -8.61 15.50 37.99
CA GLU A 86 -9.85 15.10 37.33
C GLU A 86 -9.99 15.86 36.00
N VAL A 87 -9.63 15.20 34.90
CA VAL A 87 -9.92 15.69 33.57
C VAL A 87 -11.40 15.48 33.31
N LYS A 88 -12.17 16.56 33.40
CA LYS A 88 -13.48 16.67 32.75
C LYS A 88 -13.28 16.47 31.25
N SER A 89 -13.44 15.23 30.80
CA SER A 89 -13.67 14.92 29.39
C SER A 89 -14.86 15.76 28.93
N HIS A 90 -14.67 16.54 27.86
CA HIS A 90 -15.81 17.07 27.11
C HIS A 90 -16.60 15.87 26.57
N GLN A 91 -17.65 15.51 27.31
CA GLN A 91 -18.77 14.72 26.86
C GLN A 91 -19.33 15.39 25.61
N GLU A 92 -19.06 14.81 24.44
CA GLU A 92 -20.04 14.86 23.35
C GLU A 92 -21.31 14.20 23.90
N LYS A 93 -22.36 15.02 24.00
CA LYS A 93 -23.65 14.67 24.58
C LYS A 93 -24.18 13.37 24.01
N ALA A 94 -24.48 12.45 24.93
CA ALA A 94 -25.52 11.46 24.77
C ALA A 94 -26.80 12.14 24.27
N ILE A 95 -27.24 11.79 23.06
CA ILE A 95 -28.61 11.97 22.62
C ILE A 95 -29.22 10.57 22.61
N SER A 96 -30.08 10.36 23.61
CA SER A 96 -31.17 9.39 23.70
C SER A 96 -31.01 8.06 22.96
N SER A 97 -30.84 7.02 23.79
CA SER A 97 -31.36 5.68 23.56
C SER A 97 -32.75 5.71 22.93
N GLU A 98 -32.85 5.29 21.67
CA GLU A 98 -33.94 4.50 21.08
C GLU A 98 -33.69 4.41 19.55
N ASN A 99 -33.47 3.19 19.06
CA ASN A 99 -33.24 2.78 17.66
C ASN A 99 -31.83 2.98 17.09
N GLU A 100 -30.83 2.26 17.62
CA GLU A 100 -29.60 1.93 16.88
C GLU A 100 -29.90 0.81 15.88
N ASP A 101 -30.37 1.17 14.69
CA ASP A 101 -30.08 0.34 13.52
C ASP A 101 -28.55 0.37 13.34
N GLU A 102 -27.87 -0.70 13.72
CA GLU A 102 -26.40 -0.83 13.65
C GLU A 102 -25.88 -0.38 12.27
N LEU A 103 -25.29 0.81 12.22
CA LEU A 103 -24.65 1.32 11.00
C LEU A 103 -23.59 0.30 10.55
N PRO A 104 -23.55 -0.10 9.26
CA PRO A 104 -22.56 -1.04 8.76
C PRO A 104 -21.15 -0.56 9.14
N GLY A 105 -20.28 -1.44 9.64
CA GLY A 105 -18.98 -1.04 10.19
C GLY A 105 -18.10 -0.20 9.24
N MET A 106 -18.27 -0.36 7.92
CA MET A 106 -17.66 0.50 6.90
C MET A 106 -18.16 1.95 6.96
N ALA A 107 -19.47 2.15 7.11
CA ALA A 107 -20.10 3.47 7.18
C ALA A 107 -19.61 4.25 8.40
N GLN A 108 -19.52 3.59 9.55
CA GLN A 108 -18.98 4.17 10.78
C GLN A 108 -17.49 4.49 10.65
N ALA A 109 -16.67 3.53 10.20
CA ALA A 109 -15.22 3.70 10.10
C ALA A 109 -14.83 4.83 9.16
N PHE A 110 -15.54 4.96 8.03
CA PHE A 110 -15.33 6.04 7.10
C PHE A 110 -16.24 7.23 7.35
N ASN A 111 -17.04 7.33 8.41
CA ASN A 111 -17.96 8.47 8.64
C ASN A 111 -18.83 8.85 7.41
N ILE A 112 -19.31 7.86 6.65
CA ILE A 112 -20.16 8.03 5.46
C ILE A 112 -21.55 7.46 5.72
N SER A 113 -22.54 7.80 4.88
CA SER A 113 -23.89 7.23 5.01
C SER A 113 -23.88 5.72 4.72
N SER A 114 -24.76 4.96 5.41
CA SER A 114 -24.97 3.52 5.15
C SER A 114 -25.30 3.24 3.69
N SER A 115 -26.10 4.12 3.06
CA SER A 115 -26.44 4.02 1.64
C SER A 115 -25.22 4.18 0.73
N THR A 116 -24.30 5.09 1.05
CA THR A 116 -23.04 5.26 0.29
C THR A 116 -22.13 4.05 0.44
N ALA A 117 -21.99 3.52 1.67
CA ALA A 117 -21.18 2.33 1.91
C ALA A 117 -21.73 1.11 1.14
N SER A 118 -23.05 0.89 1.21
CA SER A 118 -23.74 -0.17 0.48
C SER A 118 -23.59 0.00 -1.04
N ALA A 119 -23.73 1.23 -1.57
CA ALA A 119 -23.55 1.51 -2.99
C ALA A 119 -22.12 1.19 -3.46
N ILE A 120 -21.08 1.54 -2.67
CA ILE A 120 -19.69 1.20 -2.98
C ILE A 120 -19.51 -0.32 -3.03
N ALA A 121 -20.02 -1.05 -2.03
CA ALA A 121 -19.93 -2.51 -1.98
C ALA A 121 -20.64 -3.18 -3.16
N ILE A 122 -21.84 -2.70 -3.53
CA ILE A 122 -22.59 -3.19 -4.69
C ILE A 122 -21.83 -2.91 -5.99
N CYS A 123 -21.29 -1.71 -6.19
CA CYS A 123 -20.50 -1.38 -7.37
C CYS A 123 -19.25 -2.26 -7.49
N ILE A 124 -18.55 -2.52 -6.38
CA ILE A 124 -17.40 -3.44 -6.34
C ILE A 124 -17.85 -4.86 -6.68
N ALA A 125 -18.94 -5.35 -6.11
CA ALA A 125 -19.45 -6.69 -6.38
C ALA A 125 -19.89 -6.86 -7.85
N LEU A 126 -20.56 -5.86 -8.42
CA LEU A 126 -20.93 -5.85 -9.83
C LEU A 126 -19.70 -5.84 -10.73
N ALA A 127 -18.72 -4.98 -10.44
CA ALA A 127 -17.45 -4.97 -11.16
C ALA A 127 -16.71 -6.31 -11.05
N ALA A 128 -16.72 -6.94 -9.87
CA ALA A 128 -16.10 -8.24 -9.63
C ALA A 128 -16.74 -9.37 -10.47
N LEU A 129 -18.05 -9.28 -10.74
CA LEU A 129 -18.76 -10.27 -11.56
C LEU A 129 -18.69 -9.95 -13.06
N ILE A 130 -18.66 -8.68 -13.44
CA ILE A 130 -18.78 -8.25 -14.84
C ILE A 130 -17.42 -8.16 -15.54
N LEU A 131 -16.40 -7.60 -14.89
CA LEU A 131 -15.09 -7.37 -15.52
C LEU A 131 -14.41 -8.64 -16.06
N PRO A 132 -14.50 -9.82 -15.40
CA PRO A 132 -13.91 -11.05 -15.93
C PRO A 132 -14.38 -11.43 -17.33
N PHE A 133 -15.60 -11.06 -17.72
CA PHE A 133 -16.12 -11.33 -19.07
C PHE A 133 -15.39 -10.57 -20.18
N PHE A 134 -14.70 -9.48 -19.84
CA PHE A 134 -13.92 -8.67 -20.77
C PHE A 134 -12.42 -8.98 -20.75
N MET A 135 -11.97 -9.86 -19.85
CA MET A 135 -10.56 -10.24 -19.73
C MET A 135 -10.15 -11.17 -20.87
N LYS A 136 -8.97 -10.92 -21.45
CA LYS A 136 -8.41 -11.80 -22.49
C LYS A 136 -8.08 -13.17 -21.92
N SER A 137 -7.72 -13.19 -20.63
CA SER A 137 -7.39 -14.39 -19.86
C SER A 137 -8.57 -15.34 -19.65
N LEU A 138 -9.80 -14.94 -19.98
CA LEU A 138 -10.95 -15.84 -20.06
C LEU A 138 -10.80 -16.89 -21.19
N GLY A 139 -9.85 -16.66 -22.12
CA GLY A 139 -9.47 -17.58 -23.18
C GLY A 139 -10.34 -17.43 -24.42
N GLN A 140 -9.91 -16.56 -25.33
CA GLN A 140 -10.51 -16.42 -26.65
C GLN A 140 -10.26 -17.71 -27.45
N GLY A 141 -11.33 -18.34 -27.96
CA GLY A 141 -11.25 -19.60 -28.72
C GLY A 141 -11.38 -20.89 -27.89
N LEU A 142 -11.44 -20.82 -26.55
CA LEU A 142 -11.73 -21.99 -25.71
C LEU A 142 -13.19 -22.45 -25.85
N GLY A 143 -13.42 -23.75 -25.68
CA GLY A 143 -14.77 -24.32 -25.56
C GLY A 143 -15.55 -23.72 -24.36
N PHE A 144 -16.88 -23.72 -24.45
CA PHE A 144 -17.76 -23.09 -23.44
C PHE A 144 -17.47 -23.54 -22.00
N LYS A 145 -17.21 -24.85 -21.80
CA LYS A 145 -16.86 -25.43 -20.51
C LYS A 145 -15.59 -24.81 -19.89
N TYR A 146 -14.52 -24.70 -20.68
CA TYR A 146 -13.26 -24.11 -20.21
C TYR A 146 -13.38 -22.61 -19.93
N LYS A 147 -14.23 -21.89 -20.67
CA LYS A 147 -14.55 -20.49 -20.37
C LYS A 147 -15.23 -20.33 -19.00
N ILE A 148 -16.19 -21.21 -18.67
CA ILE A 148 -16.83 -21.20 -17.35
C ILE A 148 -15.81 -21.48 -16.25
N LEU A 149 -14.95 -22.48 -16.43
CA LEU A 149 -13.91 -22.82 -15.45
C LEU A 149 -12.90 -21.66 -15.28
N SER A 150 -12.49 -21.01 -16.37
CA SER A 150 -11.62 -19.83 -16.31
C SER A 150 -12.28 -18.68 -15.57
N TYR A 151 -13.57 -18.42 -15.82
CA TYR A 151 -14.34 -17.40 -15.11
C TYR A 151 -14.37 -17.67 -13.59
N VAL A 152 -14.71 -18.90 -13.19
CA VAL A 152 -14.71 -19.30 -11.78
C VAL A 152 -13.31 -19.14 -11.18
N THR A 153 -12.27 -19.55 -11.89
CA THR A 153 -10.87 -19.42 -11.43
C THR A 153 -10.52 -17.94 -11.17
N ILE A 154 -10.88 -17.04 -12.08
CA ILE A 154 -10.69 -15.59 -11.94
C ILE A 154 -11.41 -15.06 -10.69
N LEU A 155 -12.62 -15.54 -10.38
CA LEU A 155 -13.34 -15.16 -9.16
C LEU A 155 -12.66 -15.65 -7.88
N PHE A 156 -12.10 -16.86 -7.85
CA PHE A 156 -11.31 -17.34 -6.70
C PHE A 156 -10.02 -16.53 -6.51
N GLY A 157 -9.38 -16.15 -7.61
CA GLY A 157 -8.24 -15.23 -7.58
C GLY A 157 -8.63 -13.86 -7.03
N PHE A 158 -9.78 -13.32 -7.43
CA PHE A 158 -10.33 -12.09 -6.87
C PHE A 158 -10.60 -12.24 -5.37
N TYR A 159 -11.23 -13.33 -4.95
CA TYR A 159 -11.55 -13.58 -3.55
C TYR A 159 -10.28 -13.60 -2.67
N MET A 160 -9.22 -14.25 -3.14
CA MET A 160 -7.92 -14.23 -2.46
C MET A 160 -7.34 -12.81 -2.43
N ALA A 161 -7.30 -12.11 -3.57
CA ALA A 161 -6.77 -10.74 -3.65
C ALA A 161 -7.55 -9.75 -2.77
N TRP A 162 -8.87 -9.89 -2.71
CA TRP A 162 -9.74 -9.13 -1.82
C TRP A 162 -9.39 -9.35 -0.35
N ASN A 163 -9.13 -10.60 0.03
CA ASN A 163 -8.72 -10.91 1.40
C ASN A 163 -7.31 -10.41 1.74
N ILE A 164 -6.40 -10.36 0.76
CA ILE A 164 -5.08 -9.72 0.93
C ILE A 164 -5.27 -8.24 1.28
N GLY A 165 -6.04 -7.49 0.49
CA GLY A 165 -6.29 -6.08 0.77
C GLY A 165 -7.01 -5.83 2.08
N ALA A 166 -7.92 -6.72 2.49
CA ALA A 166 -8.64 -6.62 3.75
C ALA A 166 -7.72 -6.81 4.97
N ASN A 167 -6.72 -7.72 4.88
CA ASN A 167 -5.82 -8.01 6.00
C ASN A 167 -4.59 -7.11 6.03
N ASP A 168 -3.92 -6.95 4.89
CA ASP A 168 -2.54 -6.50 4.85
C ASP A 168 -2.37 -4.98 4.68
N VAL A 169 -3.42 -4.23 4.35
CA VAL A 169 -3.34 -2.75 4.26
C VAL A 169 -2.88 -2.12 5.58
N ALA A 170 -3.16 -2.79 6.70
CA ALA A 170 -2.70 -2.38 8.02
C ALA A 170 -1.17 -2.39 8.14
N ASN A 171 -0.48 -3.20 7.34
CA ASN A 171 0.98 -3.24 7.29
C ASN A 171 1.58 -2.00 6.60
N ALA A 172 0.86 -1.40 5.66
CA ALA A 172 1.35 -0.23 4.95
C ALA A 172 0.93 1.08 5.61
N MET A 173 -0.29 1.13 6.15
CA MET A 173 -0.90 2.39 6.62
C MET A 173 -1.21 2.41 8.11
N GLY A 174 -1.14 1.28 8.82
CA GLY A 174 -1.53 1.17 10.23
C GLY A 174 -0.70 2.06 11.16
N THR A 175 0.60 2.17 10.88
CA THR A 175 1.55 3.05 11.60
C THR A 175 1.27 4.54 11.34
N SER A 176 0.92 4.91 10.11
CA SER A 176 0.55 6.28 9.73
C SER A 176 -0.80 6.72 10.28
N VAL A 177 -1.77 5.82 10.34
CA VAL A 177 -3.06 6.08 11.00
C VAL A 177 -2.91 6.10 12.52
N GLY A 178 -2.15 5.16 13.09
CA GLY A 178 -1.92 5.07 14.54
C GLY A 178 -1.13 6.25 15.12
N SER A 179 -0.21 6.83 14.35
CA SER A 179 0.52 8.05 14.74
C SER A 179 -0.26 9.36 14.54
N GLY A 180 -1.45 9.29 13.93
CA GLY A 180 -2.25 10.47 13.58
C GLY A 180 -1.75 11.24 12.33
N ALA A 181 -0.75 10.74 11.61
CA ALA A 181 -0.26 11.36 10.38
C ALA A 181 -1.31 11.32 9.24
N LEU A 182 -2.14 10.28 9.20
CA LEU A 182 -3.22 10.10 8.22
C LEU A 182 -4.54 9.75 8.90
N SER A 183 -5.64 10.30 8.35
CA SER A 183 -6.96 9.74 8.62
C SER A 183 -7.14 8.39 7.90
N LEU A 184 -8.02 7.55 8.42
CA LEU A 184 -8.34 6.25 7.81
C LEU A 184 -8.80 6.38 6.35
N ARG A 185 -9.62 7.40 6.02
CA ARG A 185 -10.05 7.68 4.63
C ARG A 185 -8.86 7.96 3.71
N GLN A 186 -7.93 8.81 4.15
CA GLN A 186 -6.74 9.16 3.37
C GLN A 186 -5.84 7.96 3.15
N ALA A 187 -5.62 7.17 4.20
CA ALA A 187 -4.85 5.94 4.14
C ALA A 187 -5.40 4.96 3.08
N VAL A 188 -6.71 4.71 3.10
CA VAL A 188 -7.36 3.77 2.17
C VAL A 188 -7.28 4.25 0.72
N VAL A 189 -7.51 5.54 0.45
CA VAL A 189 -7.40 6.08 -0.92
C VAL A 189 -5.96 6.02 -1.43
N MET A 190 -4.98 6.41 -0.61
CA MET A 190 -3.58 6.38 -1.04
C MET A 190 -3.05 4.96 -1.20
N ALA A 191 -3.37 4.06 -0.25
CA ALA A 191 -3.02 2.64 -0.36
C ALA A 191 -3.65 2.02 -1.61
N GLY A 192 -4.92 2.34 -1.91
CA GLY A 192 -5.60 1.84 -3.10
C GLY A 192 -4.85 2.16 -4.40
N VAL A 193 -4.42 3.41 -4.57
CA VAL A 193 -3.68 3.81 -5.78
C VAL A 193 -2.30 3.12 -5.84
N LEU A 194 -1.59 3.07 -4.71
CA LEU A 194 -0.20 2.63 -4.68
C LEU A 194 -0.04 1.11 -4.67
N GLU A 195 -0.91 0.37 -3.98
CA GLU A 195 -0.93 -1.09 -4.02
C GLU A 195 -1.32 -1.58 -5.41
N PHE A 196 -2.31 -0.95 -6.07
CA PHE A 196 -2.64 -1.24 -7.46
C PHE A 196 -1.47 -0.97 -8.41
N SER A 197 -0.79 0.17 -8.24
CA SER A 197 0.38 0.53 -9.05
C SER A 197 1.54 -0.43 -8.83
N GLY A 198 1.80 -0.82 -7.58
CA GLY A 198 2.83 -1.80 -7.22
C GLY A 198 2.54 -3.18 -7.81
N ALA A 199 1.30 -3.64 -7.72
CA ALA A 199 0.84 -4.90 -8.28
C ALA A 199 1.09 -4.98 -9.79
N LEU A 200 0.81 -3.90 -10.54
CA LEU A 200 1.03 -3.85 -11.98
C LEU A 200 2.50 -3.74 -12.38
N LEU A 201 3.27 -2.90 -11.68
CA LEU A 201 4.63 -2.54 -12.11
C LEU A 201 5.69 -3.53 -11.58
N MET A 202 5.44 -4.19 -10.45
CA MET A 202 6.40 -5.09 -9.80
C MET A 202 5.91 -6.51 -9.57
N GLY A 203 4.61 -6.78 -9.72
CA GLY A 203 4.00 -8.06 -9.40
C GLY A 203 4.56 -9.26 -10.17
N THR A 204 5.07 -9.06 -11.39
CA THR A 204 5.53 -10.14 -12.28
C THR A 204 6.65 -11.00 -11.68
N HIS A 205 7.64 -10.38 -11.04
CA HIS A 205 8.85 -11.05 -10.55
C HIS A 205 8.53 -12.12 -9.49
N VAL A 206 7.74 -11.78 -8.48
CA VAL A 206 7.37 -12.70 -7.39
C VAL A 206 6.32 -13.70 -7.86
N THR A 207 5.40 -13.27 -8.73
CA THR A 207 4.34 -14.13 -9.27
C THR A 207 4.91 -15.33 -10.04
N ASN A 208 5.99 -15.15 -10.80
CA ASN A 208 6.67 -16.25 -11.47
C ASN A 208 7.16 -17.32 -10.47
N THR A 209 7.71 -16.90 -9.33
CA THR A 209 8.14 -17.80 -8.26
C THR A 209 6.96 -18.51 -7.60
N MET A 210 5.84 -17.81 -7.35
CA MET A 210 4.63 -18.42 -6.78
C MET A 210 3.96 -19.42 -7.74
N GLN A 211 4.01 -19.15 -9.05
CA GLN A 211 3.42 -20.00 -10.07
C GLN A 211 4.18 -21.32 -10.25
N LYS A 212 5.52 -21.28 -10.33
CA LYS A 212 6.36 -22.45 -10.68
C LYS A 212 7.13 -23.03 -9.50
N GLY A 213 7.30 -22.27 -8.42
CA GLY A 213 8.32 -22.55 -7.41
C GLY A 213 7.88 -23.44 -6.26
N ILE A 214 6.58 -23.70 -6.08
CA ILE A 214 6.09 -24.43 -4.89
C ILE A 214 5.73 -25.89 -5.20
N LEU A 215 4.95 -26.12 -6.26
CA LEU A 215 4.45 -27.44 -6.63
C LEU A 215 5.14 -27.99 -7.87
N VAL A 216 5.53 -29.26 -7.82
CA VAL A 216 6.08 -30.00 -8.95
C VAL A 216 4.95 -30.47 -9.84
N THR A 217 4.63 -29.69 -10.89
CA THR A 217 3.52 -29.98 -11.81
C THR A 217 3.68 -31.34 -12.51
N ASN A 218 4.91 -31.80 -12.72
CA ASN A 218 5.22 -33.09 -13.37
C ASN A 218 4.64 -34.30 -12.62
N VAL A 219 4.52 -34.24 -11.29
CA VAL A 219 3.95 -35.33 -10.47
C VAL A 219 2.46 -35.52 -10.76
N PHE A 220 1.81 -34.49 -11.29
CA PHE A 220 0.39 -34.49 -11.64
C PHE A 220 0.17 -34.70 -13.15
N GLN A 221 1.17 -35.13 -13.92
CA GLN A 221 0.96 -35.48 -15.33
C GLN A 221 -0.14 -36.54 -15.46
N GLY A 222 -1.11 -36.27 -16.35
CA GLY A 222 -2.29 -37.12 -16.53
C GLY A 222 -3.34 -36.98 -15.43
N LYS A 223 -3.14 -36.06 -14.47
CA LYS A 223 -4.07 -35.71 -13.38
C LYS A 223 -4.32 -34.20 -13.33
N ASP A 224 -4.41 -33.57 -14.49
CA ASP A 224 -4.52 -32.11 -14.64
C ASP A 224 -5.73 -31.54 -13.88
N THR A 225 -6.85 -32.26 -13.85
CA THR A 225 -8.05 -31.88 -13.08
C THR A 225 -7.78 -31.83 -11.57
N LEU A 226 -6.93 -32.72 -11.05
CA LEU A 226 -6.55 -32.74 -9.63
C LEU A 226 -5.64 -31.56 -9.30
N LEU A 227 -4.65 -31.28 -10.14
CA LEU A 227 -3.77 -30.12 -9.97
C LEU A 227 -4.55 -28.80 -10.05
N PHE A 228 -5.45 -28.69 -11.03
CA PHE A 228 -6.36 -27.56 -11.17
C PHE A 228 -7.24 -27.37 -9.92
N ALA A 229 -7.86 -28.45 -9.44
CA ALA A 229 -8.65 -28.43 -8.22
C ALA A 229 -7.82 -27.97 -7.01
N GLY A 230 -6.62 -28.50 -6.84
CA GLY A 230 -5.71 -28.15 -5.74
C GLY A 230 -5.28 -26.68 -5.73
N LEU A 231 -4.99 -26.10 -6.90
CA LEU A 231 -4.66 -24.67 -7.03
C LEU A 231 -5.86 -23.79 -6.68
N LEU A 232 -7.05 -24.14 -7.18
CA LEU A 232 -8.29 -23.43 -6.85
C LEU A 232 -8.64 -23.53 -5.36
N SER A 233 -8.49 -24.72 -4.79
CA SER A 233 -8.66 -24.98 -3.36
C SER A 233 -7.65 -24.23 -2.51
N SER A 234 -6.42 -24.04 -3.00
CA SER A 234 -5.40 -23.27 -2.27
C SER A 234 -5.77 -21.79 -2.17
N LEU A 235 -6.26 -21.20 -3.27
CA LEU A 235 -6.79 -19.82 -3.29
C LEU A 235 -8.00 -19.68 -2.36
N ALA A 236 -8.95 -20.63 -2.44
CA ALA A 236 -10.13 -20.66 -1.60
C ALA A 236 -9.76 -20.74 -0.11
N ALA A 237 -8.89 -21.69 0.25
CA ALA A 237 -8.46 -21.96 1.62
C ALA A 237 -7.75 -20.76 2.23
N ALA A 238 -6.79 -20.19 1.49
CA ALA A 238 -6.07 -19.01 1.95
C ALA A 238 -7.01 -17.81 2.10
N GLY A 239 -7.89 -17.57 1.12
CA GLY A 239 -8.91 -16.52 1.20
C GLY A 239 -9.82 -16.69 2.42
N THR A 240 -10.29 -17.90 2.71
CA THR A 240 -11.16 -18.18 3.86
C THR A 240 -10.46 -17.94 5.19
N TRP A 241 -9.21 -18.39 5.36
CA TRP A 241 -8.49 -18.11 6.61
C TRP A 241 -8.23 -16.62 6.80
N LEU A 242 -7.83 -15.92 5.75
CA LEU A 242 -7.62 -14.47 5.77
C LEU A 242 -8.91 -13.69 6.05
N GLN A 243 -10.04 -14.16 5.54
CA GLN A 243 -11.36 -13.59 5.83
C GLN A 243 -11.65 -13.67 7.33
N VAL A 244 -11.47 -14.86 7.90
CA VAL A 244 -11.69 -15.11 9.33
C VAL A 244 -10.75 -14.26 10.17
N ALA A 245 -9.45 -14.24 9.84
CA ALA A 245 -8.48 -13.41 10.53
C ALA A 245 -8.83 -11.91 10.47
N SER A 246 -9.21 -11.41 9.30
CA SER A 246 -9.60 -10.01 9.09
C SER A 246 -10.88 -9.64 9.83
N TYR A 247 -11.84 -10.57 9.93
CA TYR A 247 -13.07 -10.36 10.70
C TYR A 247 -12.76 -10.06 12.17
N TYR A 248 -11.84 -10.83 12.76
CA TYR A 248 -11.35 -10.65 14.13
C TYR A 248 -10.26 -9.58 14.27
N GLY A 249 -9.91 -8.86 13.20
CA GLY A 249 -8.89 -7.82 13.22
C GLY A 249 -7.46 -8.35 13.44
N LEU A 250 -7.21 -9.63 13.19
CA LEU A 250 -5.92 -10.28 13.40
C LEU A 250 -5.00 -10.05 12.20
N PRO A 251 -3.82 -9.41 12.40
CA PRO A 251 -2.82 -9.32 11.36
C PRO A 251 -2.15 -10.69 11.18
N VAL A 252 -2.31 -11.29 10.02
CA VAL A 252 -1.71 -12.58 9.67
C VAL A 252 -0.82 -12.42 8.44
N SER A 253 -0.18 -13.50 8.01
CA SER A 253 0.71 -13.50 6.85
C SER A 253 0.00 -14.19 5.68
N THR A 254 -0.36 -13.42 4.66
CA THR A 254 -1.00 -13.91 3.43
C THR A 254 -0.11 -14.90 2.69
N THR A 255 1.19 -14.58 2.56
CA THR A 255 2.21 -15.43 1.93
C THR A 255 2.34 -16.78 2.63
N HIS A 256 2.34 -16.80 3.97
CA HIS A 256 2.38 -18.05 4.73
C HIS A 256 1.15 -18.91 4.48
N CYS A 257 -0.03 -18.27 4.45
CA CYS A 257 -1.28 -18.97 4.28
C CYS A 257 -1.35 -19.64 2.91
N ILE A 258 -1.05 -18.92 1.82
CA ILE A 258 -1.12 -19.49 0.47
C ILE A 258 -0.05 -20.56 0.23
N VAL A 259 1.19 -20.35 0.68
CA VAL A 259 2.25 -21.36 0.55
C VAL A 259 1.90 -22.60 1.39
N GLY A 260 1.37 -22.40 2.60
CA GLY A 260 0.86 -23.49 3.45
C GLY A 260 -0.27 -24.27 2.78
N SER A 261 -1.24 -23.59 2.18
CA SER A 261 -2.33 -24.19 1.41
C SER A 261 -1.82 -25.04 0.24
N MET A 262 -0.90 -24.51 -0.57
CA MET A 262 -0.32 -25.22 -1.70
C MET A 262 0.49 -26.44 -1.25
N VAL A 263 1.34 -26.29 -0.23
CA VAL A 263 2.13 -27.39 0.33
C VAL A 263 1.23 -28.46 0.93
N GLY A 264 0.18 -28.08 1.66
CA GLY A 264 -0.79 -29.02 2.23
C GLY A 264 -1.48 -29.87 1.17
N PHE A 265 -1.98 -29.22 0.10
CA PHE A 265 -2.50 -29.92 -1.07
C PHE A 265 -1.45 -30.86 -1.69
N GLY A 266 -0.25 -30.34 -1.96
CA GLY A 266 0.83 -31.09 -2.60
C GLY A 266 1.21 -32.35 -1.84
N LEU A 267 1.39 -32.24 -0.51
CA LEU A 267 1.76 -33.36 0.34
C LEU A 267 0.68 -34.45 0.39
N VAL A 268 -0.60 -34.08 0.50
CA VAL A 268 -1.69 -35.07 0.64
C VAL A 268 -2.03 -35.75 -0.68
N TYR A 269 -2.10 -35.00 -1.79
CA TYR A 269 -2.58 -35.52 -3.07
C TYR A 269 -1.47 -35.91 -4.04
N GLY A 270 -0.27 -35.38 -3.87
CA GLY A 270 0.91 -35.68 -4.70
C GLY A 270 2.08 -36.33 -3.94
N GLY A 271 2.00 -36.43 -2.61
CA GLY A 271 3.08 -36.97 -1.78
C GLY A 271 4.26 -36.00 -1.60
N THR A 272 5.32 -36.47 -0.94
CA THR A 272 6.51 -35.63 -0.67
C THR A 272 7.23 -35.17 -1.94
N GLY A 273 7.11 -35.91 -3.04
CA GLY A 273 7.71 -35.55 -4.34
C GLY A 273 6.99 -34.40 -5.06
N ALA A 274 5.78 -34.02 -4.64
CA ALA A 274 5.00 -32.97 -5.28
C ALA A 274 5.38 -31.54 -4.84
N VAL A 275 6.31 -31.41 -3.90
CA VAL A 275 6.78 -30.12 -3.36
C VAL A 275 8.22 -29.88 -3.78
N PHE A 276 8.51 -28.68 -4.30
CA PHE A 276 9.89 -28.26 -4.58
C PHE A 276 10.60 -27.87 -3.27
N TRP A 277 11.18 -28.85 -2.57
CA TRP A 277 11.82 -28.63 -1.26
C TRP A 277 12.93 -27.57 -1.27
N SER A 278 13.73 -27.49 -2.33
CA SER A 278 14.79 -26.48 -2.45
C SER A 278 14.23 -25.06 -2.57
N SER A 279 13.19 -24.88 -3.37
CA SER A 279 12.47 -23.61 -3.50
C SER A 279 11.72 -23.26 -2.22
N LEU A 280 11.02 -24.23 -1.61
CA LEU A 280 10.33 -24.03 -0.34
C LEU A 280 11.30 -23.65 0.77
N ALA A 281 12.49 -24.28 0.85
CA ALA A 281 13.52 -23.91 1.82
C ALA A 281 14.01 -22.47 1.62
N ARG A 282 14.16 -22.01 0.37
CA ARG A 282 14.50 -20.62 0.05
C ARG A 282 13.41 -19.65 0.50
N VAL A 283 12.14 -20.01 0.30
CA VAL A 283 10.97 -19.22 0.74
C VAL A 283 10.90 -19.19 2.28
N ILE A 284 11.03 -20.31 2.98
CA ILE A 284 11.04 -20.35 4.45
C ILE A 284 12.21 -19.54 5.02
N SER A 285 13.38 -19.61 4.39
CA SER A 285 14.54 -18.81 4.80
C SER A 285 14.26 -17.32 4.69
N SER A 286 13.57 -16.87 3.65
CA SER A 286 13.22 -15.46 3.47
C SER A 286 12.27 -14.96 4.56
N TRP A 287 11.39 -15.81 5.08
CA TRP A 287 10.44 -15.47 6.16
C TRP A 287 11.10 -15.22 7.52
N VAL A 288 12.30 -15.78 7.72
CA VAL A 288 13.13 -15.54 8.91
C VAL A 288 14.07 -14.36 8.68
N ILE A 289 14.69 -14.28 7.50
CA ILE A 289 15.67 -13.24 7.19
C ILE A 289 15.00 -11.86 7.06
N SER A 290 13.81 -11.77 6.45
CA SER A 290 13.16 -10.48 6.20
C SER A 290 12.78 -9.70 7.47
N PRO A 291 12.16 -10.28 8.53
CA PRO A 291 11.93 -9.56 9.78
C PRO A 291 13.23 -9.15 10.48
N LEU A 292 14.27 -10.00 10.45
CA LEU A 292 15.57 -9.67 11.03
C LEU A 292 16.24 -8.50 10.29
N LEU A 293 16.22 -8.53 8.96
CA LEU A 293 16.76 -7.45 8.15
C LEU A 293 15.95 -6.17 8.35
N GLY A 294 14.61 -6.27 8.42
CA GLY A 294 13.74 -5.15 8.77
C GLY A 294 14.12 -4.53 10.12
N ALA A 295 14.34 -5.36 11.15
CA ALA A 295 14.78 -4.91 12.47
C ALA A 295 16.15 -4.23 12.45
N VAL A 296 17.12 -4.79 11.73
CA VAL A 296 18.47 -4.23 11.61
C VAL A 296 18.42 -2.88 10.87
N VAL A 297 17.76 -2.82 9.72
CA VAL A 297 17.67 -1.60 8.92
C VAL A 297 16.92 -0.51 9.69
N SER A 298 15.81 -0.84 10.33
CA SER A 298 15.05 0.16 11.10
C SER A 298 15.81 0.65 12.34
N PHE A 299 16.54 -0.23 13.02
CA PHE A 299 17.42 0.13 14.12
C PHE A 299 18.48 1.14 13.66
N LEU A 300 19.13 0.86 12.52
CA LEU A 300 20.15 1.75 11.95
C LEU A 300 19.56 3.09 11.52
N VAL A 301 18.43 3.08 10.80
CA VAL A 301 17.73 4.31 10.37
C VAL A 301 17.35 5.15 11.58
N TYR A 302 16.78 4.53 12.63
CA TYR A 302 16.39 5.26 13.83
C TYR A 302 17.59 5.79 14.61
N LYS A 303 18.69 5.03 14.75
CA LYS A 303 19.93 5.54 15.36
C LYS A 303 20.53 6.69 14.54
N CYS A 304 20.46 6.66 13.20
CA CYS A 304 20.84 7.80 12.36
C CYS A 304 19.97 9.04 12.63
N ILE A 305 18.64 8.88 12.74
CA ILE A 305 17.75 10.01 13.10
C ILE A 305 18.14 10.58 14.47
N ARG A 306 18.39 9.73 15.46
CA ARG A 306 18.81 10.15 16.81
C ARG A 306 20.15 10.91 16.75
N ARG A 307 21.12 10.42 15.99
CA ARG A 307 22.47 10.98 15.91
C ARG A 307 22.58 12.25 15.07
N PHE A 308 21.79 12.39 14.00
CA PHE A 308 21.91 13.53 13.09
C PHE A 308 20.83 14.58 13.29
N VAL A 309 19.65 14.18 13.78
CA VAL A 309 18.53 15.11 14.02
C VAL A 309 18.43 15.45 15.50
N TYR A 310 18.35 14.46 16.39
CA TYR A 310 18.00 14.74 17.79
C TYR A 310 19.17 15.35 18.57
N SER A 311 20.41 14.92 18.33
CA SER A 311 21.59 15.55 18.98
C SER A 311 22.07 16.85 18.30
N ALA A 312 21.34 17.38 17.32
CA ALA A 312 21.70 18.65 16.71
C ALA A 312 21.35 19.82 17.64
N ARG A 313 22.13 20.90 17.59
CA ARG A 313 21.83 22.13 18.36
C ARG A 313 20.44 22.71 18.06
N ASN A 314 19.96 22.54 16.82
CA ASN A 314 18.60 22.90 16.41
C ASN A 314 17.95 21.71 15.68
N PRO A 315 17.30 20.80 16.42
CA PRO A 315 16.73 19.57 15.87
C PRO A 315 15.67 19.80 14.80
N GLY A 316 14.85 20.85 14.93
CA GLY A 316 13.83 21.20 13.95
C GLY A 316 14.44 21.59 12.60
N LYS A 317 15.48 22.43 12.60
CA LYS A 317 16.21 22.81 11.38
C LYS A 317 16.98 21.63 10.79
N ALA A 318 17.57 20.78 11.62
CA ALA A 318 18.23 19.56 11.20
C ALA A 318 17.25 18.60 10.50
N ALA A 319 16.07 18.38 11.08
CA ALA A 319 15.01 17.57 10.47
C ALA A 319 14.57 18.13 9.11
N ALA A 320 14.29 19.44 9.04
CA ALA A 320 13.87 20.10 7.80
C ALA A 320 14.92 20.02 6.69
N THR A 321 16.21 19.95 7.04
CA THR A 321 17.31 19.81 6.07
C THR A 321 17.55 18.35 5.67
N ALA A 322 17.39 17.42 6.61
CA ALA A 322 17.58 15.98 6.36
C ALA A 322 16.44 15.37 5.52
N ALA A 323 15.22 15.88 5.65
CA ALA A 323 14.05 15.38 4.93
C ALA A 323 14.21 15.34 3.40
N PRO A 324 14.53 16.45 2.69
CA PRO A 324 14.68 16.42 1.24
C PRO A 324 15.83 15.53 0.77
N ILE A 325 16.93 15.44 1.53
CA ILE A 325 18.04 14.54 1.22
C ILE A 325 17.59 13.07 1.32
N SER A 326 16.83 12.74 2.36
CA SER A 326 16.29 11.40 2.56
C SER A 326 15.31 11.02 1.45
N VAL A 327 14.44 11.96 1.04
CA VAL A 327 13.51 11.77 -0.09
C VAL A 327 14.25 11.59 -1.40
N PHE A 328 15.30 12.38 -1.65
CA PHE A 328 16.14 12.24 -2.84
C PHE A 328 16.70 10.82 -2.94
N LEU A 329 17.40 10.36 -1.89
CA LEU A 329 18.01 9.03 -1.87
C LEU A 329 16.96 7.92 -1.98
N GLY A 330 15.86 8.02 -1.21
CA GLY A 330 14.80 7.03 -1.22
C GLY A 330 14.11 6.92 -2.58
N VAL A 331 13.61 8.04 -3.12
CA VAL A 331 12.87 8.05 -4.39
C VAL A 331 13.77 7.66 -5.56
N THR A 332 15.04 8.08 -5.59
CA THR A 332 15.98 7.63 -6.62
C THR A 332 16.21 6.13 -6.54
N GLY A 333 16.47 5.58 -5.34
CA GLY A 333 16.66 4.14 -5.17
C GLY A 333 15.43 3.33 -5.60
N ILE A 334 14.25 3.74 -5.15
CA ILE A 334 12.97 3.09 -5.50
C ILE A 334 12.73 3.17 -7.00
N SER A 335 12.85 4.36 -7.60
CA SER A 335 12.60 4.56 -9.03
C SER A 335 13.54 3.70 -9.88
N PHE A 336 14.79 3.53 -9.47
CA PHE A 336 15.76 2.70 -10.16
C PHE A 336 15.47 1.19 -10.04
N VAL A 337 15.06 0.72 -8.85
CA VAL A 337 14.80 -0.71 -8.60
C VAL A 337 13.43 -1.15 -9.13
N ALA A 338 12.41 -0.32 -8.91
CA ALA A 338 11.01 -0.64 -9.08
C ALA A 338 10.47 -0.36 -10.48
N LEU A 339 10.84 0.78 -11.07
CA LEU A 339 10.19 1.27 -12.27
C LEU A 339 10.97 0.83 -13.52
N PRO A 340 10.30 0.35 -14.57
CA PRO A 340 10.93 0.04 -15.84
C PRO A 340 11.23 1.34 -16.63
N LEU A 341 12.08 2.22 -16.08
CA LEU A 341 12.32 3.58 -16.58
C LEU A 341 12.88 3.61 -18.01
N SER A 342 13.88 2.76 -18.29
CA SER A 342 14.40 2.58 -19.65
C SER A 342 15.23 1.30 -19.77
N LYS A 343 15.46 0.88 -21.02
CA LYS A 343 16.25 -0.34 -21.34
C LYS A 343 17.76 -0.14 -21.14
N THR A 344 18.24 1.09 -21.14
CA THR A 344 19.66 1.42 -20.96
C THR A 344 19.92 1.90 -19.54
N LEU A 345 20.93 1.30 -18.90
CA LEU A 345 21.27 1.57 -17.49
C LEU A 345 21.49 3.06 -17.20
N ASN A 346 22.23 3.75 -18.07
CA ASN A 346 22.55 5.17 -17.90
C ASN A 346 21.31 6.05 -17.95
N LEU A 347 20.39 5.77 -18.88
CA LEU A 347 19.16 6.55 -19.00
C LEU A 347 18.23 6.29 -17.81
N ALA A 348 18.17 5.04 -17.33
CA ALA A 348 17.36 4.67 -16.17
C ALA A 348 17.89 5.37 -14.91
N LEU A 349 19.21 5.44 -14.76
CA LEU A 349 19.85 6.15 -13.65
C LEU A 349 19.57 7.65 -13.70
N VAL A 350 19.68 8.29 -14.86
CA VAL A 350 19.37 9.73 -15.04
C VAL A 350 17.90 10.01 -14.72
N GLN A 351 16.99 9.18 -15.22
CA GLN A 351 15.55 9.30 -14.92
C GLN A 351 15.27 9.15 -13.42
N ALA A 352 15.90 8.15 -12.76
CA ALA A 352 15.74 7.93 -11.32
C ALA A 352 16.29 9.08 -10.47
N ILE A 353 17.45 9.63 -10.82
CA ILE A 353 18.03 10.80 -10.16
C ILE A 353 17.13 12.03 -10.37
N THR A 354 16.59 12.20 -11.58
CA THR A 354 15.68 13.31 -11.91
C THR A 354 14.39 13.22 -11.09
N CYS A 355 13.77 12.04 -11.01
CA CYS A 355 12.60 11.81 -10.16
C CYS A 355 12.91 12.13 -8.70
N GLY A 356 14.03 11.64 -8.16
CA GLY A 356 14.44 11.93 -6.79
C GLY A 356 14.67 13.42 -6.54
N ALA A 357 15.32 14.12 -7.46
CA ALA A 357 15.58 15.57 -7.35
C ALA A 357 14.29 16.39 -7.35
N ILE A 358 13.34 16.05 -8.24
CA ILE A 358 12.02 16.69 -8.30
C ILE A 358 11.26 16.46 -7.00
N SER A 359 11.19 15.22 -6.51
CA SER A 359 10.51 14.88 -5.27
C SER A 359 11.15 15.57 -4.06
N ALA A 360 12.48 15.61 -3.98
CA ALA A 360 13.19 16.31 -2.91
C ALA A 360 12.91 17.81 -2.90
N PHE A 361 12.92 18.44 -4.08
CA PHE A 361 12.58 19.86 -4.22
C PHE A 361 11.13 20.14 -3.80
N ALA A 362 10.18 19.30 -4.22
CA ALA A 362 8.78 19.43 -3.85
C ALA A 362 8.59 19.33 -2.32
N VAL A 363 9.26 18.36 -1.68
CA VAL A 363 9.19 18.16 -0.23
C VAL A 363 9.84 19.33 0.53
N ASP A 364 10.99 19.83 0.08
CA ASP A 364 11.62 21.02 0.67
C ASP A 364 10.67 22.23 0.61
N ARG A 365 10.00 22.45 -0.52
CA ARG A 365 9.03 23.54 -0.69
C ARG A 365 7.81 23.38 0.22
N ILE A 366 7.27 22.18 0.36
CA ILE A 366 6.14 21.90 1.26
C ILE A 366 6.54 22.15 2.72
N ILE A 367 7.68 21.59 3.16
CA ILE A 367 8.16 21.74 4.53
C ILE A 367 8.42 23.21 4.86
N ARG A 368 9.11 23.95 3.99
CA ARG A 368 9.37 25.39 4.20
C ARG A 368 8.09 26.22 4.16
N GLY A 369 7.13 25.86 3.31
CA GLY A 369 5.84 26.56 3.24
C GLY A 369 5.01 26.39 4.51
N GLN A 370 4.93 25.17 5.05
CA GLN A 370 4.07 24.83 6.20
C GLN A 370 4.75 25.15 7.54
N LEU A 371 6.03 24.77 7.70
CA LEU A 371 6.78 24.91 8.96
C LEU A 371 7.73 26.10 8.98
N GLY A 372 7.84 26.89 7.91
CA GLY A 372 8.80 28.01 7.82
C GLY A 372 8.66 29.02 8.95
N HIS A 373 7.43 29.34 9.35
CA HIS A 373 7.17 30.25 10.47
C HIS A 373 7.65 29.69 11.82
N LEU A 374 7.49 28.38 12.05
CA LEU A 374 7.98 27.70 13.26
C LEU A 374 9.51 27.59 13.26
N LEU A 375 10.11 27.31 12.10
CA LEU A 375 11.57 27.25 11.94
C LEU A 375 12.23 28.63 12.18
N ALA A 376 11.59 29.71 11.72
CA ALA A 376 12.02 31.08 11.97
C ALA A 376 11.89 31.44 13.47
N LYS A 377 10.72 31.19 14.07
CA LYS A 377 10.45 31.44 15.50
C LYS A 377 11.36 30.63 16.43
N ALA A 378 11.69 29.41 16.05
CA ALA A 378 12.59 28.54 16.80
C ALA A 378 14.08 28.90 16.61
N SER A 379 14.43 29.65 15.56
CA SER A 379 15.78 30.20 15.37
C SER A 379 15.96 31.55 16.08
N SER A 380 14.87 32.27 16.38
CA SER A 380 14.91 33.57 17.05
C SER A 380 14.85 33.50 18.58
N LYS A 381 14.42 32.38 19.16
CA LYS A 381 14.56 32.14 20.60
C LYS A 381 16.01 31.76 20.88
N GLU A 382 16.68 32.50 21.77
CA GLU A 382 17.96 32.08 22.34
C GLU A 382 17.80 30.67 22.94
N PRO A 383 18.82 29.80 22.80
CA PRO A 383 18.79 28.49 23.43
C PRO A 383 18.60 28.66 24.94
N GLU A 384 17.65 27.93 25.53
CA GLU A 384 17.58 27.82 27.00
C GLU A 384 18.95 27.37 27.51
N PRO A 385 19.46 27.95 28.61
CA PRO A 385 20.76 27.58 29.14
C PRO A 385 20.77 26.09 29.49
N GLU A 386 21.60 25.32 28.79
CA GLU A 386 21.89 23.94 29.15
C GLU A 386 22.54 23.94 30.55
N PRO A 387 22.18 23.04 31.47
CA PRO A 387 22.99 22.82 32.66
C PRO A 387 24.40 22.45 32.21
N GLU A 388 25.40 23.17 32.73
CA GLU A 388 26.82 22.94 32.44
C GLU A 388 27.18 21.47 32.66
N THR A 389 27.22 20.72 31.57
CA THR A 389 27.96 19.45 31.51
C THR A 389 28.99 19.61 30.41
N THR A 390 30.12 20.17 30.83
CA THR A 390 31.41 20.11 30.13
C THR A 390 31.75 18.65 29.88
N ASP A 391 31.32 18.13 28.74
CA ASP A 391 31.91 16.95 28.12
C ASP A 391 31.44 16.91 26.67
N THR A 392 32.26 17.43 25.75
CA THR A 392 32.35 16.92 24.38
C THR A 392 32.85 15.47 24.43
N LYS A 393 32.11 14.59 25.10
CA LYS A 393 32.28 13.15 25.01
C LYS A 393 32.07 12.77 23.56
N ASN A 394 32.94 11.93 23.02
CA ASN A 394 32.73 11.28 21.74
C ASN A 394 31.40 10.51 21.81
N ILE A 395 30.30 11.16 21.41
CA ILE A 395 28.96 10.57 21.38
C ILE A 395 28.99 9.48 20.32
N GLY A 396 29.26 8.25 20.76
CA GLY A 396 29.28 7.07 19.92
C GLY A 396 27.91 6.82 19.30
N PHE A 397 27.88 6.12 18.16
CA PHE A 397 26.63 5.83 17.43
C PHE A 397 25.55 5.13 18.28
N LEU A 398 25.97 4.41 19.33
CA LEU A 398 25.08 3.63 20.20
C LEU A 398 24.59 4.38 21.45
N SER A 399 25.09 5.59 21.76
CA SER A 399 24.70 6.33 22.98
C SER A 399 23.22 6.70 23.00
N ASP A 400 22.61 6.70 24.19
CA ASP A 400 21.21 7.11 24.38
C ASP A 400 21.06 8.62 24.52
N ILE A 401 20.54 9.26 23.46
CA ILE A 401 20.62 10.71 23.24
C ILE A 401 19.49 11.58 23.86
N ALA A 402 18.55 11.17 24.70
CA ALA A 402 17.36 12.02 25.02
C ALA A 402 16.63 12.63 23.77
N GLY A 403 15.42 13.15 23.90
CA GLY A 403 14.65 13.72 22.77
C GLY A 403 14.68 15.25 22.79
N PRO A 404 14.50 15.95 21.65
CA PRO A 404 14.15 17.36 21.71
C PRO A 404 12.85 17.55 22.50
N LYS A 405 12.69 18.69 23.17
CA LYS A 405 11.47 19.03 23.92
C LYS A 405 10.79 20.28 23.35
N GLY A 406 9.53 20.49 23.73
CA GLY A 406 8.77 21.70 23.42
C GLY A 406 8.63 22.00 21.93
N THR A 407 8.93 23.23 21.52
CA THR A 407 8.70 23.70 20.13
C THR A 407 9.55 22.94 19.11
N GLN A 408 10.78 22.56 19.47
CA GLN A 408 11.67 21.81 18.58
C GLN A 408 11.12 20.41 18.28
N LEU A 409 10.54 19.73 19.28
CA LEU A 409 9.90 18.44 19.12
C LEU A 409 8.72 18.51 18.15
N LYS A 410 7.85 19.53 18.30
CA LYS A 410 6.70 19.76 17.42
C LYS A 410 7.13 19.96 15.96
N ILE A 411 8.22 20.68 15.72
CA ILE A 411 8.76 20.87 14.36
C ILE A 411 9.28 19.53 13.80
N VAL A 412 10.06 18.78 14.59
CA VAL A 412 10.59 17.48 14.19
C VAL A 412 9.45 16.52 13.85
N TYR A 413 8.42 16.42 14.70
CA TYR A 413 7.25 15.58 14.44
C TYR A 413 6.45 16.04 13.24
N GLY A 414 6.31 17.35 13.00
CA GLY A 414 5.68 17.87 11.79
C GLY A 414 6.43 17.47 10.52
N VAL A 415 7.77 17.61 10.51
CA VAL A 415 8.61 17.16 9.38
C VAL A 415 8.50 15.65 9.17
N PHE A 416 8.67 14.87 10.23
CA PHE A 416 8.61 13.42 10.13
C PHE A 416 7.21 12.88 9.89
N GLY A 417 6.14 13.63 10.20
CA GLY A 417 4.79 13.31 9.79
C GLY A 417 4.66 13.28 8.26
N TYR A 418 5.20 14.29 7.57
CA TYR A 418 5.25 14.28 6.10
C TYR A 418 6.13 13.14 5.55
N MET A 419 7.30 12.92 6.16
CA MET A 419 8.19 11.82 5.77
C MET A 419 7.51 10.46 5.96
N GLN A 420 6.73 10.31 7.03
CA GLN A 420 6.01 9.08 7.31
C GLN A 420 4.92 8.81 6.27
N VAL A 421 4.16 9.83 5.85
CA VAL A 421 3.21 9.67 4.74
C VAL A 421 3.91 9.16 3.48
N LEU A 422 5.11 9.66 3.18
CA LEU A 422 5.90 9.19 2.03
C LEU A 422 6.41 7.74 2.22
N SER A 423 6.83 7.35 3.43
CA SER A 423 7.23 5.96 3.70
C SER A 423 6.05 4.99 3.66
N ALA A 424 4.87 5.40 4.10
CA ALA A 424 3.65 4.60 3.97
C ALA A 424 3.26 4.40 2.51
N CYS A 425 3.37 5.46 1.69
CA CYS A 425 3.20 5.37 0.25
C CYS A 425 4.20 4.38 -0.38
N PHE A 426 5.47 4.44 0.04
CA PHE A 426 6.48 3.49 -0.41
C PHE A 426 6.15 2.06 0.01
N MET A 427 5.75 1.85 1.27
CA MET A 427 5.37 0.54 1.78
C MET A 427 4.16 -0.03 1.02
N SER A 428 3.10 0.74 0.78
CA SER A 428 1.95 0.30 -0.02
C SER A 428 2.36 -0.11 -1.44
N PHE A 429 3.23 0.65 -2.09
CA PHE A 429 3.73 0.28 -3.41
C PHE A 429 4.53 -1.04 -3.39
N ALA A 430 5.47 -1.17 -2.45
CA ALA A 430 6.30 -2.38 -2.33
C ALA A 430 5.46 -3.61 -1.97
N HIS A 431 4.48 -3.43 -1.06
CA HIS A 431 3.54 -4.44 -0.61
C HIS A 431 2.65 -4.93 -1.76
N GLY A 432 2.00 -4.03 -2.50
CA GLY A 432 1.19 -4.42 -3.66
C GLY A 432 1.96 -5.23 -4.71
N GLY A 433 3.25 -4.90 -4.92
CA GLY A 433 4.12 -5.65 -5.82
C GLY A 433 4.53 -7.05 -5.30
N ASN A 434 4.69 -7.22 -3.99
CA ASN A 434 5.00 -8.52 -3.39
C ASN A 434 3.75 -9.40 -3.31
N ASP A 435 2.67 -8.87 -2.77
CA ASP A 435 1.55 -9.67 -2.27
C ASP A 435 0.52 -10.00 -3.35
N VAL A 436 0.46 -9.25 -4.46
CA VAL A 436 -0.36 -9.65 -5.62
C VAL A 436 0.00 -11.05 -6.10
N SER A 437 1.25 -11.46 -5.95
CA SER A 437 1.74 -12.79 -6.34
C SER A 437 1.05 -13.94 -5.60
N ASN A 438 0.59 -13.70 -4.36
CA ASN A 438 -0.09 -14.70 -3.54
C ASN A 438 -1.45 -15.08 -4.14
N ALA A 439 -2.13 -14.14 -4.80
CA ALA A 439 -3.36 -14.43 -5.53
C ALA A 439 -3.07 -14.86 -6.98
N ILE A 440 -2.18 -14.14 -7.67
CA ILE A 440 -2.01 -14.28 -9.11
C ILE A 440 -1.13 -15.47 -9.49
N GLY A 441 -0.19 -15.90 -8.66
CA GLY A 441 0.67 -17.05 -8.94
C GLY A 441 -0.13 -18.34 -9.13
N PRO A 442 -0.92 -18.78 -8.12
CA PRO A 442 -1.76 -19.96 -8.25
C PRO A 442 -2.88 -19.79 -9.29
N LEU A 443 -3.45 -18.58 -9.42
CA LEU A 443 -4.45 -18.27 -10.45
C LEU A 443 -3.88 -18.47 -11.86
N ALA A 444 -2.70 -17.92 -12.15
CA ALA A 444 -2.06 -18.02 -13.45
C ALA A 444 -1.67 -19.48 -13.75
N ALA A 445 -1.23 -20.25 -12.75
CA ALA A 445 -1.00 -21.68 -12.89
C ALA A 445 -2.30 -22.43 -13.27
N ALA A 446 -3.41 -22.15 -12.57
CA ALA A 446 -4.69 -22.79 -12.84
C ALA A 446 -5.26 -22.43 -14.23
N LEU A 447 -5.17 -21.16 -14.63
CA LEU A 447 -5.58 -20.72 -15.97
C LEU A 447 -4.74 -21.36 -17.07
N SER A 448 -3.43 -21.53 -16.84
CA SER A 448 -2.55 -22.19 -17.81
C SER A 448 -2.93 -23.65 -18.06
N ILE A 449 -3.35 -24.39 -17.01
CA ILE A 449 -3.86 -25.77 -17.15
C ILE A 449 -5.10 -25.79 -18.05
N LEU A 450 -6.05 -24.89 -17.85
CA LEU A 450 -7.28 -24.81 -18.66
C LEU A 450 -7.02 -24.42 -20.12
N GLN A 451 -5.92 -23.71 -20.39
CA GLN A 451 -5.52 -23.27 -21.73
C GLN A 451 -4.64 -24.31 -22.46
N GLY A 452 -4.35 -25.46 -21.84
CA GLY A 452 -3.50 -26.51 -22.43
C GLY A 452 -1.99 -26.25 -22.29
N GLY A 453 -1.59 -25.31 -21.43
CA GLY A 453 -0.22 -24.83 -21.26
C GLY A 453 0.70 -25.68 -20.38
N LEU A 454 0.60 -27.01 -20.40
CA LEU A 454 1.50 -27.89 -19.63
C LEU A 454 2.92 -28.01 -20.23
N SER A 455 3.18 -27.39 -21.38
CA SER A 455 4.56 -27.31 -21.91
C SER A 455 5.38 -26.31 -21.12
N ALA A 456 6.62 -26.70 -20.79
CA ALA A 456 7.63 -25.95 -20.02
C ALA A 456 8.09 -24.61 -20.65
N ALA A 457 7.29 -24.01 -21.54
CA ALA A 457 7.48 -22.65 -22.00
C ALA A 457 7.15 -21.66 -20.89
N ASP A 458 7.81 -20.50 -20.91
CA ASP A 458 7.54 -19.44 -19.96
C ASP A 458 6.09 -18.94 -20.10
N ILE A 459 5.22 -19.40 -19.20
CA ILE A 459 3.87 -18.87 -19.05
C ILE A 459 4.01 -17.40 -18.63
N VAL A 460 3.90 -16.51 -19.61
CA VAL A 460 3.89 -15.07 -19.37
C VAL A 460 2.59 -14.72 -18.67
N ILE A 461 2.68 -14.17 -17.45
CA ILE A 461 1.52 -13.71 -16.70
C ILE A 461 0.90 -12.52 -17.44
N PRO A 462 -0.35 -12.61 -17.90
CA PRO A 462 -0.99 -11.50 -18.60
C PRO A 462 -1.22 -10.30 -17.68
N ASN A 463 -1.03 -9.09 -18.21
CA ASN A 463 -1.22 -7.85 -17.45
C ASN A 463 -2.66 -7.66 -16.95
N ASP A 464 -3.67 -8.21 -17.65
CA ASP A 464 -5.06 -8.15 -17.20
C ASP A 464 -5.30 -8.96 -15.92
N VAL A 465 -4.57 -10.06 -15.73
CA VAL A 465 -4.63 -10.87 -14.50
C VAL A 465 -3.94 -10.17 -13.34
N LEU A 466 -2.82 -9.47 -13.57
CA LEU A 466 -2.19 -8.64 -12.54
C LEU A 466 -3.06 -7.44 -12.16
N ALA A 467 -3.66 -6.78 -13.16
CA ALA A 467 -4.62 -5.70 -12.93
C ALA A 467 -5.81 -6.18 -12.10
N TRP A 468 -6.27 -7.40 -12.37
CA TRP A 468 -7.34 -8.05 -11.62
C TRP A 468 -6.97 -8.30 -10.15
N GLY A 469 -5.75 -8.78 -9.89
CA GLY A 469 -5.22 -8.93 -8.54
C GLY A 469 -5.12 -7.59 -7.81
N GLY A 470 -4.57 -6.57 -8.46
CA GLY A 470 -4.53 -5.21 -7.92
C GLY A 470 -5.93 -4.70 -7.59
N PHE A 471 -6.90 -4.85 -8.50
CA PHE A 471 -8.29 -4.46 -8.27
C PHE A 471 -8.90 -5.19 -7.07
N GLY A 472 -8.65 -6.49 -6.93
CA GLY A 472 -9.05 -7.28 -5.77
C GLY A 472 -8.51 -6.71 -4.46
N ILE A 473 -7.21 -6.42 -4.41
CA ILE A 473 -6.56 -5.80 -3.23
C ILE A 473 -7.23 -4.46 -2.88
N VAL A 474 -7.47 -3.58 -3.87
CA VAL A 474 -8.15 -2.29 -3.66
C VAL A 474 -9.60 -2.46 -3.17
N ALA A 475 -10.32 -3.44 -3.71
CA ALA A 475 -11.66 -3.77 -3.25
C ALA A 475 -11.66 -4.26 -1.79
N GLY A 476 -10.68 -5.09 -1.43
CA GLY A 476 -10.46 -5.61 -0.08
C GLY A 476 -10.24 -4.52 0.96
N LEU A 477 -9.25 -3.68 0.70
CA LEU A 477 -8.89 -2.59 1.61
C LEU A 477 -10.03 -1.58 1.78
N THR A 478 -10.81 -1.33 0.72
CA THR A 478 -11.92 -0.37 0.76
C THR A 478 -13.07 -0.92 1.61
N MET A 479 -13.38 -2.20 1.50
CA MET A 479 -14.53 -2.79 2.19
C MET A 479 -14.22 -3.20 3.63
N TRP A 480 -13.07 -3.81 3.91
CA TRP A 480 -12.78 -4.44 5.21
C TRP A 480 -11.45 -4.01 5.87
N GLY A 481 -10.59 -3.29 5.16
CA GLY A 481 -9.27 -2.88 5.66
C GLY A 481 -9.29 -2.09 6.97
N TYR A 482 -10.38 -1.37 7.25
CA TYR A 482 -10.54 -0.59 8.48
C TYR A 482 -10.43 -1.42 9.77
N ARG A 483 -10.83 -2.71 9.72
CA ARG A 483 -10.86 -3.60 10.90
C ARG A 483 -9.44 -3.89 11.41
N VAL A 484 -8.53 -4.22 10.50
CA VAL A 484 -7.16 -4.57 10.86
C VAL A 484 -6.32 -3.31 11.10
N ILE A 485 -6.52 -2.23 10.33
CA ILE A 485 -5.85 -0.93 10.54
C ILE A 485 -6.07 -0.43 11.98
N ALA A 486 -7.32 -0.47 12.45
CA ALA A 486 -7.67 -0.02 13.80
C ALA A 486 -6.96 -0.83 14.90
N THR A 487 -6.65 -2.10 14.63
CA THR A 487 -6.00 -3.01 15.58
C THR A 487 -4.48 -2.81 15.63
N ILE A 488 -3.81 -2.74 14.47
CA ILE A 488 -2.35 -2.51 14.40
C ILE A 488 -1.96 -1.15 14.97
N GLY A 489 -2.70 -0.09 14.61
CA GLY A 489 -2.39 1.27 15.03
C GLY A 489 -2.42 1.49 16.55
N LYS A 490 -3.16 0.65 17.30
CA LYS A 490 -3.31 0.76 18.76
C LYS A 490 -2.47 -0.27 19.56
N LYS A 491 -2.15 -1.44 18.99
CA LYS A 491 -1.64 -2.58 19.78
C LYS A 491 -0.13 -2.82 19.72
N ILE A 492 0.64 -2.24 18.79
CA ILE A 492 2.05 -2.64 18.64
C ILE A 492 2.99 -1.79 19.52
N THR A 493 3.10 -0.48 19.31
CA THR A 493 3.89 0.44 20.16
C THR A 493 3.33 1.87 20.06
N GLU A 494 3.65 2.75 21.02
CA GLU A 494 3.43 4.20 20.86
C GLU A 494 4.30 4.72 19.71
N LEU A 495 3.70 4.82 18.53
CA LEU A 495 4.37 5.19 17.29
C LEU A 495 4.39 6.71 17.17
N THR A 496 5.52 7.32 17.51
CA THR A 496 5.81 8.71 17.15
C THR A 496 6.16 8.80 15.67
N PRO A 497 5.98 9.94 15.00
CA PRO A 497 6.21 10.04 13.55
C PRO A 497 7.62 9.62 13.08
N THR A 498 8.64 9.93 13.88
CA THR A 498 10.03 9.52 13.61
C THR A 498 10.24 8.00 13.67
N ARG A 499 9.51 7.32 14.57
CA ARG A 499 9.56 5.86 14.74
C ARG A 499 8.79 5.18 13.62
N GLY A 500 7.59 5.69 13.31
CA GLY A 500 6.76 5.21 12.21
C GLY A 500 7.50 5.27 10.88
N PHE A 501 8.08 6.43 10.56
CA PHE A 501 8.91 6.60 9.36
C PHE A 501 10.06 5.59 9.29
N ALA A 502 10.84 5.43 10.37
CA ALA A 502 11.99 4.53 10.38
C ALA A 502 11.59 3.06 10.16
N ALA A 503 10.50 2.61 10.79
CA ALA A 503 10.00 1.25 10.65
C ALA A 503 9.42 1.01 9.24
N GLU A 504 8.55 1.88 8.75
CA GLU A 504 7.94 1.76 7.43
C GLU A 504 8.98 1.82 6.30
N PHE A 505 9.91 2.78 6.36
CA PHE A 505 10.95 2.93 5.34
C PHE A 505 11.86 1.69 5.28
N ALA A 506 12.25 1.15 6.44
CA ALA A 506 13.04 -0.07 6.51
C ALA A 506 12.28 -1.28 5.96
N ALA A 507 11.02 -1.46 6.38
CA ALA A 507 10.19 -2.56 5.92
C ALA A 507 9.95 -2.49 4.41
N ALA A 508 9.57 -1.33 3.89
CA ALA A 508 9.35 -1.09 2.47
C ALA A 508 10.61 -1.38 1.64
N SER A 509 11.79 -0.98 2.12
CA SER A 509 13.07 -1.25 1.45
C SER A 509 13.35 -2.74 1.36
N VAL A 510 13.13 -3.49 2.45
CA VAL A 510 13.33 -4.95 2.47
C VAL A 510 12.32 -5.66 1.56
N VAL A 511 11.04 -5.28 1.63
CA VAL A 511 9.99 -5.83 0.76
C VAL A 511 10.30 -5.56 -0.70
N LEU A 512 10.67 -4.33 -1.06
CA LEU A 512 11.00 -3.97 -2.44
C LEU A 512 12.16 -4.80 -2.99
N CYS A 513 13.25 -4.92 -2.22
CA CYS A 513 14.42 -5.70 -2.61
C CYS A 513 14.07 -7.18 -2.76
N ALA A 514 13.31 -7.75 -1.84
CA ALA A 514 12.85 -9.13 -1.94
C ALA A 514 11.96 -9.36 -3.17
N SER A 515 11.02 -8.45 -3.44
CA SER A 515 10.17 -8.48 -4.62
C SER A 515 10.97 -8.47 -5.91
N LYS A 516 12.02 -7.63 -5.98
CA LYS A 516 12.90 -7.56 -7.14
C LYS A 516 13.69 -8.85 -7.37
N LEU A 517 14.08 -9.52 -6.29
CA LEU A 517 14.73 -10.82 -6.31
C LEU A 517 13.75 -11.97 -6.57
N GLY A 518 12.45 -11.69 -6.73
CA GLY A 518 11.41 -12.70 -6.91
C GLY A 518 11.20 -13.59 -5.69
N LEU A 519 11.58 -13.12 -4.50
CA LEU A 519 11.43 -13.85 -3.25
C LEU A 519 10.10 -13.48 -2.59
N PRO A 520 9.13 -14.42 -2.50
CA PRO A 520 7.89 -14.16 -1.78
C PRO A 520 8.18 -14.07 -0.29
N ILE A 521 8.01 -12.88 0.29
CA ILE A 521 8.16 -12.65 1.72
C ILE A 521 6.83 -12.27 2.37
N SER A 522 6.81 -12.17 3.69
CA SER A 522 5.68 -11.60 4.44
C SER A 522 5.94 -10.12 4.74
N GLY A 523 5.10 -9.23 4.20
CA GLY A 523 5.10 -7.80 4.54
C GLY A 523 4.84 -7.59 6.03
N THR A 524 3.85 -8.30 6.59
CA THR A 524 3.50 -8.29 8.02
C THR A 524 4.71 -8.56 8.91
N HIS A 525 5.47 -9.63 8.63
CA HIS A 525 6.63 -10.01 9.44
C HIS A 525 7.72 -8.96 9.37
N THR A 526 7.99 -8.50 8.14
CA THR A 526 9.05 -7.53 7.87
C THR A 526 8.79 -6.22 8.60
N LEU A 527 7.54 -5.75 8.62
CA LEU A 527 7.13 -4.58 9.39
C LEU A 527 7.23 -4.81 10.89
N VAL A 528 6.72 -5.93 11.41
CA VAL A 528 6.81 -6.24 12.85
C VAL A 528 8.27 -6.26 13.30
N GLY A 529 9.15 -6.91 12.52
CA GLY A 529 10.60 -6.88 12.74
C GLY A 529 11.15 -5.46 12.73
N ALA A 530 10.76 -4.64 11.75
CA ALA A 530 11.17 -3.23 11.69
C ALA A 530 10.69 -2.43 12.91
N VAL A 531 9.46 -2.61 13.39
CA VAL A 531 8.96 -1.95 14.60
C VAL A 531 9.74 -2.42 15.84
N MET A 532 10.05 -3.71 15.95
CA MET A 532 10.90 -4.25 17.01
C MET A 532 12.30 -3.64 16.99
N GLY A 533 12.91 -3.47 15.81
CA GLY A 533 14.22 -2.82 15.66
C GLY A 533 14.25 -1.38 16.17
N VAL A 534 13.20 -0.61 15.90
CA VAL A 534 13.03 0.75 16.46
C VAL A 534 12.86 0.72 17.98
N GLY A 535 12.13 -0.27 18.50
CA GLY A 535 12.02 -0.54 19.94
C GLY A 535 13.40 -0.79 20.57
N PHE A 536 14.14 -1.77 20.05
CA PHE A 536 15.47 -2.11 20.56
C PHE A 536 16.47 -0.95 20.52
N ALA A 537 16.34 -0.04 19.54
CA ALA A 537 17.15 1.17 19.48
C ALA A 537 16.95 2.14 20.67
N ARG A 538 15.87 1.99 21.44
CA ARG A 538 15.55 2.71 22.69
C ARG A 538 15.90 1.91 23.96
N GLY A 539 16.32 0.65 23.83
CA GLY A 539 16.56 -0.27 24.94
C GLY A 539 15.62 -1.49 24.92
N PHE A 540 16.12 -2.61 25.44
CA PHE A 540 15.48 -3.93 25.38
C PHE A 540 14.11 -4.00 26.08
N ASN A 541 13.87 -3.17 27.10
CA ASN A 541 12.62 -3.18 27.88
C ASN A 541 11.44 -2.49 27.18
N SER A 542 11.64 -1.91 25.99
CA SER A 542 10.60 -1.13 25.29
C SER A 542 9.69 -1.96 24.38
N VAL A 543 10.04 -3.22 24.11
CA VAL A 543 9.26 -4.14 23.28
C VAL A 543 8.45 -5.07 24.18
N ARG A 544 7.11 -5.07 24.03
CA ARG A 544 6.23 -5.97 24.77
C ARG A 544 6.36 -7.40 24.24
N ALA A 545 7.03 -8.26 25.02
CA ALA A 545 7.23 -9.67 24.66
C ALA A 545 5.91 -10.43 24.41
N GLU A 546 4.84 -10.06 25.13
CA GLU A 546 3.51 -10.64 24.96
C GLU A 546 2.96 -10.39 23.55
N THR A 547 3.01 -9.15 23.06
CA THR A 547 2.56 -8.80 21.69
C THR A 547 3.37 -9.54 20.63
N VAL A 548 4.69 -9.66 20.82
CA VAL A 548 5.55 -10.43 19.91
C VAL A 548 5.16 -11.91 19.90
N ARG A 549 4.87 -12.49 21.07
CA ARG A 549 4.44 -13.88 21.20
C ARG A 549 3.09 -14.12 20.52
N GLU A 550 2.12 -13.24 20.71
CA GLU A 550 0.80 -13.33 20.08
C GLU A 550 0.91 -13.33 18.55
N ILE A 551 1.70 -12.40 18.02
CA ILE A 551 1.95 -12.28 16.59
C ILE A 551 2.68 -13.53 16.05
N ALA A 552 3.74 -14.00 16.72
CA ALA A 552 4.44 -15.21 16.31
C ALA A 552 3.53 -16.46 16.35
N THR A 553 2.62 -16.52 17.31
CA THR A 553 1.64 -17.61 17.43
C THR A 553 0.63 -17.58 16.27
N SER A 554 0.14 -16.39 15.88
CA SER A 554 -0.77 -16.27 14.73
C SER A 554 -0.11 -16.75 13.43
N TRP A 555 1.18 -16.47 13.26
CA TRP A 555 1.97 -16.92 12.12
C TRP A 555 2.14 -18.44 12.08
N ALA A 556 2.40 -19.05 13.23
CA ALA A 556 2.53 -20.50 13.36
C ALA A 556 1.22 -21.23 13.04
N VAL A 557 0.08 -20.69 13.47
CA VAL A 557 -1.26 -21.26 13.22
C VAL A 557 -1.70 -21.10 11.76
N THR A 558 -1.25 -20.03 11.08
CA THR A 558 -1.70 -19.69 9.72
C THR A 558 -1.32 -20.75 8.67
N ILE A 559 -0.14 -21.38 8.79
CA ILE A 559 0.32 -22.39 7.82
C ILE A 559 -0.53 -23.68 7.92
N PRO A 560 -0.70 -24.32 9.10
CA PRO A 560 -1.57 -25.48 9.24
C PRO A 560 -3.03 -25.20 8.89
N ALA A 561 -3.55 -24.02 9.23
CA ALA A 561 -4.93 -23.64 8.91
C ALA A 561 -5.16 -23.63 7.38
N GLY A 562 -4.28 -22.95 6.63
CA GLY A 562 -4.32 -22.93 5.16
C GLY A 562 -4.20 -24.33 4.56
N ALA A 563 -3.21 -25.11 5.00
CA ALA A 563 -3.01 -26.49 4.56
C ALA A 563 -4.25 -27.38 4.77
N THR A 564 -4.87 -27.29 5.95
CA THR A 564 -6.05 -28.09 6.32
C THR A 564 -7.24 -27.73 5.45
N PHE A 565 -7.53 -26.44 5.30
CA PHE A 565 -8.63 -26.00 4.43
C PHE A 565 -8.38 -26.38 2.96
N ALA A 566 -7.14 -26.28 2.47
CA ALA A 566 -6.82 -26.65 1.10
C ALA A 566 -7.09 -28.14 0.84
N VAL A 567 -6.76 -29.01 1.79
CA VAL A 567 -7.02 -30.46 1.68
C VAL A 567 -8.52 -30.76 1.64
N ILE A 568 -9.29 -30.12 2.53
CA ILE A 568 -10.76 -30.26 2.58
C ILE A 568 -11.40 -29.74 1.29
N TYR A 569 -11.02 -28.55 0.84
CA TYR A 569 -11.57 -27.98 -0.39
C TYR A 569 -11.18 -28.77 -1.62
N THR A 570 -9.98 -29.36 -1.67
CA THR A 570 -9.58 -30.23 -2.78
C THR A 570 -10.46 -31.47 -2.83
N TRP A 571 -10.78 -32.06 -1.68
CA TRP A 571 -11.69 -33.21 -1.60
C TRP A 571 -13.09 -32.83 -2.13
N ILE A 572 -13.61 -31.67 -1.76
CA ILE A 572 -14.91 -31.18 -2.25
C ILE A 572 -14.86 -30.91 -3.76
N PHE A 573 -13.87 -30.15 -4.24
CA PHE A 573 -13.78 -29.74 -5.65
C PHE A 573 -13.51 -30.92 -6.59
N THR A 574 -12.72 -31.91 -6.17
CA THR A 574 -12.53 -33.12 -6.98
C THR A 574 -13.84 -33.89 -7.16
N LYS A 575 -14.69 -33.98 -6.14
CA LYS A 575 -16.03 -34.56 -6.27
C LYS A 575 -16.92 -33.73 -7.19
N LEU A 576 -16.93 -32.41 -7.03
CA LEU A 576 -17.76 -31.51 -7.85
C LEU A 576 -17.33 -31.54 -9.32
N LEU A 577 -16.02 -31.50 -9.59
CA LEU A 577 -15.47 -31.56 -10.94
C LEU A 577 -15.70 -32.92 -11.59
N ALA A 578 -15.71 -34.02 -10.84
CA ALA A 578 -16.06 -35.34 -11.37
C ALA A 578 -17.54 -35.48 -11.82
N TYR A 579 -18.41 -34.52 -11.50
CA TYR A 579 -19.74 -34.43 -12.12
C TYR A 579 -19.77 -33.57 -13.37
N LEU A 580 -18.75 -32.72 -13.56
CA LEU A 580 -18.61 -31.83 -14.70
C LEU A 580 -17.77 -32.45 -15.83
N PHE A 581 -16.91 -33.42 -15.51
CA PHE A 581 -16.05 -34.23 -16.38
C PHE A 581 -16.39 -35.69 -16.20
#